data_AF-A0AAU1XWX1-F1
#
_entry.id   AF-A0AAU1XWX1-F1
#
_cell.length_a   1.000
_cell.length_b   1.000
_cell.length_c   1.000
_cell.angle_alpha   90.00
_cell.angle_beta   90.00
_cell.angle_gamma   90.00
#
_symmetry.space_group_name_H-M   'P 1'
#
loop_
_entity.id
_entity.type
_entity.pdbx_description
1 polymer ?
#
loop_
_entity_poly.entity_id
_entity_poly.type
_entity_poly.pdbx_seq_one_letter_code
_entity_poly.pdbx_strand_id
1 'polypeptide(L)'
;MPASPSTARALNDRLALRLLQQEGPLTAGQLKQLTGLSRPTVADLVERLTAAGLIEVVGESGEQRRGPNARLYGIVADLAHLAALDVRTEGVTVVVADLLGKELARASVPIADDTGTGPAVEQAVALVERAAKEAGADRLHTVAIGAPGLIDPATGELRDSGGLPAWHRRLVAALGERLPARILVENETNLAALAEQRDGAARDRDTFVLLWLGLGTGAAVVLDGRLRRGASGGTGEIGFLPVPGTATVPSATDCEGGFHSLGGAAAVVALATAHGIAAEAATNEPYAATLVRVAAAGLTASGATTSPNGPGLSPGAPNRSEEEAGGGAPGARPSVEADGRSAAVPGPPVRGGGRPAGSAGLPVEVGGRSGGAVSPSSTEGGDRSTGAGGTSVTDASTSVEATGSSAGGPSRSARAVAARTMDVSPPSAATRTPSADPANPSPYRPRPAAAPAPPADPHARFLDALADRLTIGAASVVAVLDPGCVVLGGEVGQAGGEELAVRVGQRLAAMSPLPTEVRASGLGGAAVLRGALLMAREAAQDELFAPPAR
;
A
#
# COMPACT_ATOMS: atom_id res chain seq x y z
N MET A 1 -17.14 25.59 -23.40
CA MET A 1 -17.36 25.23 -24.82
C MET A 1 -17.79 23.77 -24.89
N PRO A 2 -18.56 23.34 -25.90
CA PRO A 2 -18.82 21.91 -26.13
C PRO A 2 -17.49 21.17 -26.43
N ALA A 3 -17.41 19.89 -26.06
CA ALA A 3 -16.24 19.07 -26.34
C ALA A 3 -16.04 18.87 -27.85
N SER A 4 -14.79 18.83 -28.31
CA SER A 4 -14.51 18.54 -29.73
C SER A 4 -14.95 17.10 -30.09
N PRO A 5 -15.29 16.79 -31.36
CA PRO A 5 -15.61 15.43 -31.77
C PRO A 5 -14.51 14.41 -31.43
N SER A 6 -13.23 14.82 -31.48
CA SER A 6 -12.11 13.98 -31.06
C SER A 6 -12.04 13.78 -29.53
N THR A 7 -12.36 14.81 -28.75
CA THR A 7 -12.45 14.72 -27.27
C THR A 7 -13.61 13.82 -26.83
N ALA A 8 -14.76 13.92 -27.50
CA ALA A 8 -15.93 13.09 -27.22
C ALA A 8 -15.68 11.61 -27.54
N ARG A 9 -14.97 11.30 -28.64
CA ARG A 9 -14.53 9.91 -28.94
C ARG A 9 -13.60 9.37 -27.86
N ALA A 10 -12.53 10.08 -27.52
CA ALA A 10 -11.58 9.66 -26.49
C ALA A 10 -12.24 9.42 -25.13
N LEU A 11 -13.22 10.25 -24.75
CA LEU A 11 -14.01 10.08 -23.53
C LEU A 11 -14.88 8.80 -23.56
N ASN A 12 -15.53 8.52 -24.70
CA ASN A 12 -16.34 7.31 -24.88
C ASN A 12 -15.46 6.05 -24.86
N ASP A 13 -14.32 6.08 -25.55
CA ASP A 13 -13.38 4.97 -25.66
C ASP A 13 -12.82 4.62 -24.26
N ARG A 14 -12.38 5.63 -23.50
CA ARG A 14 -11.91 5.47 -22.11
C ARG A 14 -13.03 5.05 -21.13
N LEU A 15 -14.29 5.42 -21.38
CA LEU A 15 -15.44 4.91 -20.62
C LEU A 15 -15.69 3.42 -20.90
N ALA A 16 -15.63 2.98 -22.15
CA ALA A 16 -15.83 1.58 -22.51
C ALA A 16 -14.69 0.68 -21.99
N LEU A 17 -13.43 1.13 -22.08
CA LEU A 17 -12.28 0.43 -21.50
C LEU A 17 -12.40 0.33 -19.96
N ARG A 18 -12.85 1.41 -19.29
CA ARG A 18 -13.14 1.35 -17.85
C ARG A 18 -14.23 0.33 -17.51
N LEU A 19 -15.30 0.23 -18.30
CA LEU A 19 -16.36 -0.76 -18.09
C LEU A 19 -15.85 -2.19 -18.30
N LEU A 20 -15.05 -2.44 -19.34
CA LEU A 20 -14.43 -3.75 -19.59
C LEU A 20 -13.44 -4.17 -18.48
N GLN A 21 -12.78 -3.20 -17.85
CA GLN A 21 -11.93 -3.44 -16.67
C GLN A 21 -12.73 -3.71 -15.38
N GLN A 22 -13.96 -3.21 -15.27
CA GLN A 22 -14.77 -3.29 -14.05
C GLN A 22 -15.74 -4.47 -14.06
N GLU A 23 -16.41 -4.70 -15.19
CA GLU A 23 -17.41 -5.77 -15.38
C GLU A 23 -16.81 -7.04 -16.01
N GLY A 24 -15.56 -6.98 -16.49
CA GLY A 24 -14.96 -8.03 -17.32
C GLY A 24 -15.46 -7.99 -18.77
N PRO A 25 -15.43 -9.13 -19.49
CA PRO A 25 -15.82 -9.16 -20.90
C PRO A 25 -17.29 -8.83 -21.16
N LEU A 26 -17.54 -7.89 -22.08
CA LEU A 26 -18.88 -7.39 -22.39
C LEU A 26 -19.23 -7.57 -23.88
N THR A 27 -20.50 -7.87 -24.16
CA THR A 27 -21.03 -7.73 -25.52
C THR A 27 -21.18 -6.25 -25.91
N ALA A 28 -21.18 -5.97 -27.21
CA ALA A 28 -21.58 -4.66 -27.73
C ALA A 28 -23.02 -4.25 -27.30
N GLY A 29 -23.87 -5.21 -26.94
CA GLY A 29 -25.19 -4.95 -26.34
C GLY A 29 -25.09 -4.38 -24.93
N GLN A 30 -24.30 -5.01 -24.06
CA GLN A 30 -24.04 -4.53 -22.69
C GLN A 30 -23.29 -3.20 -22.68
N LEU A 31 -22.24 -3.04 -23.51
CA LEU A 31 -21.54 -1.77 -23.67
C LEU A 31 -22.51 -0.65 -24.04
N LYS A 32 -23.47 -0.90 -24.95
CA LYS A 32 -24.52 0.07 -25.31
C LYS A 32 -25.48 0.38 -24.17
N GLN A 33 -25.80 -0.58 -23.30
CA GLN A 33 -26.65 -0.35 -22.13
C GLN A 33 -25.92 0.44 -21.03
N LEU A 34 -24.67 0.10 -20.74
CA LEU A 34 -23.87 0.69 -19.66
C LEU A 34 -23.32 2.08 -20.00
N THR A 35 -22.97 2.33 -21.27
CA THR A 35 -22.50 3.66 -21.73
C THR A 35 -23.64 4.62 -22.12
N GLY A 36 -24.86 4.11 -22.34
CA GLY A 36 -25.98 4.87 -22.90
C GLY A 36 -25.82 5.30 -24.37
N LEU A 37 -24.74 4.88 -25.05
CA LEU A 37 -24.40 5.33 -26.40
C LEU A 37 -25.33 4.76 -27.50
N SER A 38 -25.32 5.38 -28.67
CA SER A 38 -26.09 4.87 -29.82
C SER A 38 -25.48 3.57 -30.37
N ARG A 39 -26.30 2.69 -30.98
CA ARG A 39 -25.81 1.43 -31.57
C ARG A 39 -24.71 1.66 -32.64
N PRO A 40 -24.81 2.65 -33.55
CA PRO A 40 -23.70 3.02 -34.43
C PRO A 40 -22.45 3.48 -33.68
N THR A 41 -22.59 4.28 -32.61
CA THR A 41 -21.44 4.76 -31.82
C THR A 41 -20.69 3.63 -31.13
N VAL A 42 -21.39 2.62 -30.61
CA VAL A 42 -20.75 1.45 -29.98
C VAL A 42 -20.08 0.55 -31.03
N ALA A 43 -20.63 0.45 -32.24
CA ALA A 43 -19.97 -0.26 -33.34
C ALA A 43 -18.64 0.42 -33.74
N ASP A 44 -18.66 1.74 -33.99
CA ASP A 44 -17.48 2.57 -34.29
C ASP A 44 -16.42 2.50 -33.17
N LEU A 45 -16.84 2.49 -31.91
CA LEU A 45 -15.96 2.37 -30.75
C LEU A 45 -15.32 0.97 -30.68
N VAL A 46 -16.09 -0.10 -30.84
CA VAL A 46 -15.57 -1.48 -30.79
C VAL A 46 -14.62 -1.74 -31.95
N GLU A 47 -14.98 -1.31 -33.16
CA GLU A 47 -14.12 -1.42 -34.35
C GLU A 47 -12.80 -0.66 -34.16
N ARG A 48 -12.83 0.58 -33.65
CA ARG A 48 -11.63 1.36 -33.34
C ARG A 48 -10.76 0.73 -32.26
N LEU A 49 -11.34 0.26 -31.15
CA LEU A 49 -10.58 -0.34 -30.05
C LEU A 49 -9.94 -1.67 -30.44
N THR A 50 -10.61 -2.48 -31.28
CA THR A 50 -10.00 -3.70 -31.84
C THR A 50 -8.94 -3.37 -32.90
N ALA A 51 -9.15 -2.37 -33.76
CA ALA A 51 -8.13 -1.92 -34.72
C ALA A 51 -6.89 -1.33 -34.03
N ALA A 52 -7.03 -0.78 -32.83
CA ALA A 52 -5.94 -0.31 -31.97
C ALA A 52 -5.28 -1.42 -31.14
N GLY A 53 -5.76 -2.67 -31.22
CA GLY A 53 -5.27 -3.79 -30.40
C GLY A 53 -5.63 -3.72 -28.91
N LEU A 54 -6.49 -2.77 -28.51
CA LEU A 54 -6.85 -2.56 -27.10
C LEU A 54 -7.89 -3.55 -26.59
N ILE A 55 -8.77 -4.06 -27.47
CA ILE A 55 -9.77 -5.08 -27.14
C ILE A 55 -9.86 -6.18 -28.21
N GLU A 56 -10.07 -7.41 -27.78
CA GLU A 56 -10.25 -8.59 -28.64
C GLU A 56 -11.56 -9.34 -28.34
N VAL A 57 -11.87 -10.34 -29.16
CA VAL A 57 -13.03 -11.22 -28.96
C VAL A 57 -12.62 -12.43 -28.13
N VAL A 58 -12.85 -12.34 -26.81
CA VAL A 58 -12.46 -13.38 -25.83
C VAL A 58 -13.47 -14.53 -25.71
N GLY A 59 -14.57 -14.49 -26.46
CA GLY A 59 -15.56 -15.56 -26.50
C GLY A 59 -16.90 -15.14 -27.11
N GLU A 60 -17.91 -15.98 -26.91
CA GLU A 60 -19.28 -15.74 -27.36
C GLU A 60 -20.29 -16.00 -26.23
N SER A 61 -21.38 -15.23 -26.20
CA SER A 61 -22.47 -15.41 -25.24
C SER A 61 -23.73 -15.90 -25.96
N GLY A 62 -24.29 -17.03 -25.51
CA GLY A 62 -25.59 -17.49 -25.99
C GLY A 62 -25.83 -19.00 -26.19
N GLU A 63 -25.07 -19.93 -25.58
CA GLU A 63 -25.18 -21.39 -25.83
C GLU A 63 -26.61 -21.98 -25.83
N GLN A 64 -27.58 -21.36 -25.15
CA GLN A 64 -28.97 -21.80 -25.09
C GLN A 64 -29.97 -20.85 -25.79
N ARG A 65 -29.52 -19.89 -26.60
CA ARG A 65 -30.38 -18.84 -27.19
C ARG A 65 -30.50 -18.99 -28.71
N ARG A 66 -31.73 -18.87 -29.22
CA ARG A 66 -32.03 -19.08 -30.65
C ARG A 66 -31.70 -17.83 -31.48
N GLY A 67 -30.45 -17.72 -31.94
CA GLY A 67 -29.91 -16.66 -32.79
C GLY A 67 -28.39 -16.83 -32.97
N PRO A 68 -27.72 -15.97 -33.75
CA PRO A 68 -26.26 -15.91 -33.73
C PRO A 68 -25.79 -15.42 -32.35
N ASN A 69 -24.76 -16.06 -31.79
CA ASN A 69 -24.22 -15.70 -30.49
C ASN A 69 -23.67 -14.26 -30.49
N ALA A 70 -23.74 -13.58 -29.35
CA ALA A 70 -23.17 -12.24 -29.21
C ALA A 70 -21.73 -12.33 -28.72
N ARG A 71 -20.78 -11.90 -29.56
CA ARG A 71 -19.34 -11.79 -29.24
C ARG A 71 -19.13 -11.03 -27.93
N LEU A 72 -18.31 -11.61 -27.07
CA LEU A 72 -17.79 -10.99 -25.85
C LEU A 72 -16.46 -10.33 -26.18
N TYR A 73 -16.35 -9.03 -25.89
CA TYR A 73 -15.12 -8.27 -26.05
C TYR A 73 -14.44 -8.12 -24.70
N GLY A 74 -13.13 -8.29 -24.64
CA GLY A 74 -12.29 -8.08 -23.45
C GLY A 74 -11.08 -7.22 -23.78
N ILE A 75 -10.47 -6.58 -22.78
CA ILE A 75 -9.17 -5.92 -22.94
C ILE A 75 -8.11 -6.99 -23.18
N VAL A 76 -7.20 -6.75 -24.14
CA VAL A 76 -6.04 -7.63 -24.36
C VAL A 76 -5.11 -7.50 -23.15
N ALA A 77 -5.08 -8.52 -22.30
CA ALA A 77 -4.44 -8.46 -20.99
C ALA A 77 -2.91 -8.29 -21.07
N ASP A 78 -2.29 -8.93 -22.07
CA ASP A 78 -0.84 -9.00 -22.23
C ASP A 78 -0.21 -7.73 -22.84
N LEU A 79 -1.01 -6.68 -23.10
CA LEU A 79 -0.53 -5.36 -23.56
C LEU A 79 0.50 -4.73 -22.62
N ALA A 80 0.41 -5.02 -21.33
CA ALA A 80 1.37 -4.59 -20.32
C ALA A 80 1.48 -5.60 -19.19
N HIS A 81 2.71 -5.97 -18.88
CA HIS A 81 3.04 -6.67 -17.63
C HIS A 81 3.40 -5.64 -16.56
N LEU A 82 2.77 -5.75 -15.41
CA LEU A 82 2.90 -4.83 -14.28
C LEU A 82 3.68 -5.53 -13.16
N ALA A 83 4.55 -4.80 -12.47
CA ALA A 83 5.17 -5.27 -11.24
C ALA A 83 4.78 -4.39 -10.05
N ALA A 84 4.52 -5.04 -8.92
CA ALA A 84 4.19 -4.43 -7.65
C ALA A 84 5.14 -4.95 -6.58
N LEU A 85 5.92 -4.07 -5.96
CA LEU A 85 6.87 -4.39 -4.89
C LEU A 85 6.36 -3.88 -3.54
N ASP A 86 6.60 -4.69 -2.51
CA ASP A 86 6.56 -4.31 -1.09
C ASP A 86 8.00 -4.45 -0.58
N VAL A 87 8.64 -3.32 -0.28
CA VAL A 87 10.04 -3.21 0.11
C VAL A 87 10.09 -2.83 1.59
N ARG A 88 10.42 -3.82 2.42
CA ARG A 88 10.53 -3.71 3.88
C ARG A 88 11.99 -3.73 4.31
N THR A 89 12.24 -3.35 5.56
CA THR A 89 13.57 -3.43 6.19
C THR A 89 14.20 -4.82 6.08
N GLU A 90 13.39 -5.85 6.29
CA GLU A 90 13.77 -7.26 6.41
C GLU A 90 13.57 -8.10 5.14
N GLY A 91 13.11 -7.51 4.03
CA GLY A 91 12.83 -8.26 2.82
C GLY A 91 12.12 -7.49 1.70
N VAL A 92 12.08 -8.11 0.52
CA VAL A 92 11.32 -7.61 -0.63
C VAL A 92 10.37 -8.71 -1.11
N THR A 93 9.11 -8.34 -1.35
CA THR A 93 8.15 -9.17 -2.08
C THR A 93 7.77 -8.50 -3.39
N VAL A 94 7.68 -9.27 -4.47
CA VAL A 94 7.21 -8.82 -5.78
C VAL A 94 6.02 -9.67 -6.25
N VAL A 95 5.06 -9.00 -6.87
CA VAL A 95 3.96 -9.57 -7.66
C VAL A 95 4.09 -9.07 -9.08
N VAL A 96 4.01 -9.96 -10.06
CA VAL A 96 3.91 -9.63 -11.49
C VAL A 96 2.52 -10.03 -11.99
N ALA A 97 1.89 -9.15 -12.76
CA ALA A 97 0.49 -9.26 -13.18
C ALA A 97 0.28 -8.74 -14.61
N ASP A 98 -0.86 -9.09 -15.21
CA ASP A 98 -1.32 -8.53 -16.49
C ASP A 98 -1.96 -7.14 -16.35
N LEU A 99 -2.35 -6.51 -17.46
CA LEU A 99 -3.00 -5.19 -17.49
C LEU A 99 -4.38 -5.18 -16.79
N LEU A 100 -5.03 -6.33 -16.64
CA LEU A 100 -6.28 -6.46 -15.88
C LEU A 100 -6.03 -6.51 -14.37
N GLY A 101 -4.82 -6.84 -13.92
CA GLY A 101 -4.42 -6.99 -12.52
C GLY A 101 -4.54 -8.41 -11.99
N LYS A 102 -4.54 -9.43 -12.86
CA LYS A 102 -4.45 -10.85 -12.48
C LYS A 102 -2.98 -11.20 -12.21
N GLU A 103 -2.72 -11.79 -11.05
CA GLU A 103 -1.39 -12.28 -10.67
C GLU A 103 -0.93 -13.42 -11.60
N LEU A 104 0.28 -13.28 -12.13
CA LEU A 104 0.94 -14.24 -13.03
C LEU A 104 2.12 -14.93 -12.34
N ALA A 105 2.88 -14.18 -11.53
CA ALA A 105 3.94 -14.71 -10.67
C ALA A 105 4.07 -13.89 -9.38
N ARG A 106 4.59 -14.54 -8.33
CA ARG A 106 4.89 -13.93 -7.03
C ARG A 106 6.15 -14.56 -6.46
N ALA A 107 7.05 -13.71 -5.96
CA ALA A 107 8.25 -14.16 -5.29
C ALA A 107 8.63 -13.20 -4.15
N SER A 108 9.37 -13.69 -3.16
CA SER A 108 9.96 -12.87 -2.10
C SER A 108 11.41 -13.28 -1.84
N VAL A 109 12.16 -12.38 -1.20
CA VAL A 109 13.50 -12.63 -0.66
C VAL A 109 13.63 -11.93 0.69
N PRO A 110 14.10 -12.61 1.76
CA PRO A 110 14.49 -11.94 2.99
C PRO A 110 15.82 -11.20 2.78
N ILE A 111 15.97 -10.04 3.41
CA ILE A 111 17.20 -9.23 3.43
C ILE A 111 17.62 -9.14 4.90
N ALA A 112 18.69 -9.82 5.27
CA ALA A 112 19.23 -9.76 6.63
C ALA A 112 20.02 -8.45 6.85
N ASP A 113 20.04 -7.94 8.08
CA ASP A 113 20.70 -6.67 8.44
C ASP A 113 22.19 -6.60 8.02
N ASP A 114 22.88 -7.74 8.02
CA ASP A 114 24.30 -7.88 7.66
C ASP A 114 24.56 -8.11 6.16
N THR A 115 23.51 -8.28 5.34
CA THR A 115 23.60 -8.50 3.87
C THR A 115 24.40 -7.42 3.16
N GLY A 116 24.34 -6.19 3.66
CA GLY A 116 25.04 -5.04 3.11
C GLY A 116 24.41 -4.48 1.84
N THR A 117 24.69 -3.20 1.58
CA THR A 117 23.95 -2.38 0.60
C THR A 117 24.05 -2.86 -0.85
N GLY A 118 25.18 -3.45 -1.24
CA GLY A 118 25.36 -3.98 -2.60
C GLY A 118 24.56 -5.27 -2.82
N PRO A 119 24.86 -6.35 -2.08
CA PRO A 119 24.17 -7.63 -2.24
C PRO A 119 22.65 -7.55 -2.07
N ALA A 120 22.13 -6.69 -1.17
CA ALA A 120 20.70 -6.50 -0.99
C ALA A 120 20.01 -5.95 -2.26
N VAL A 121 20.64 -4.98 -2.95
CA VAL A 121 20.13 -4.45 -4.23
C VAL A 121 20.17 -5.52 -5.32
N GLU A 122 21.28 -6.27 -5.44
CA GLU A 122 21.39 -7.34 -6.45
C GLU A 122 20.37 -8.46 -6.23
N GLN A 123 20.13 -8.87 -4.97
CA GLN A 123 19.11 -9.86 -4.60
C GLN A 123 17.70 -9.39 -4.97
N ALA A 124 17.36 -8.13 -4.69
CA ALA A 124 16.05 -7.57 -4.98
C ALA A 124 15.83 -7.30 -6.48
N VAL A 125 16.85 -6.90 -7.25
CA VAL A 125 16.76 -6.81 -8.72
C VAL A 125 16.59 -8.20 -9.34
N ALA A 126 17.41 -9.18 -8.96
CA ALA A 126 17.31 -10.56 -9.44
C ALA A 126 15.97 -11.21 -9.06
N LEU A 127 15.34 -10.81 -7.95
CA LEU A 127 13.99 -11.21 -7.58
C LEU A 127 12.94 -10.72 -8.59
N VAL A 128 13.02 -9.45 -9.00
CA VAL A 128 12.09 -8.85 -9.99
C VAL A 128 12.30 -9.45 -11.37
N GLU A 129 13.55 -9.59 -11.82
CA GLU A 129 13.89 -10.23 -13.10
C GLU A 129 13.40 -11.69 -13.16
N ARG A 130 13.56 -12.44 -12.07
CA ARG A 130 13.03 -13.80 -11.93
C ARG A 130 11.51 -13.83 -12.00
N ALA A 131 10.82 -12.99 -11.23
CA ALA A 131 9.36 -12.98 -11.21
C ALA A 131 8.77 -12.55 -12.57
N ALA A 132 9.39 -11.60 -13.27
CA ALA A 132 8.98 -11.22 -14.63
C ALA A 132 9.13 -12.41 -15.61
N LYS A 133 10.24 -13.13 -15.54
CA LYS A 133 10.49 -14.33 -16.35
C LYS A 133 9.54 -15.49 -16.00
N GLU A 134 9.25 -15.71 -14.72
CA GLU A 134 8.29 -16.71 -14.24
C GLU A 134 6.85 -16.39 -14.70
N ALA A 135 6.50 -15.10 -14.82
CA ALA A 135 5.24 -14.64 -15.39
C ALA A 135 5.15 -14.72 -16.93
N GLY A 136 6.25 -14.99 -17.63
CA GLY A 136 6.32 -14.95 -19.10
C GLY A 136 6.43 -13.54 -19.70
N ALA A 137 6.77 -12.53 -18.89
CA ALA A 137 6.86 -11.14 -19.32
C ALA A 137 8.19 -10.85 -20.03
N ASP A 138 8.16 -10.66 -21.36
CA ASP A 138 9.33 -10.19 -22.14
C ASP A 138 9.89 -8.85 -21.63
N ARG A 139 9.01 -7.99 -21.09
CA ARG A 139 9.33 -6.73 -20.43
C ARG A 139 8.21 -6.31 -19.48
N LEU A 140 8.57 -5.63 -18.40
CA LEU A 140 7.62 -4.92 -17.55
C LEU A 140 7.31 -3.54 -18.17
N HIS A 141 6.06 -3.12 -18.12
CA HIS A 141 5.60 -1.78 -18.55
C HIS A 141 5.77 -0.76 -17.42
N THR A 142 5.35 -1.15 -16.21
CA THR A 142 5.34 -0.26 -15.03
C THR A 142 5.64 -1.06 -13.78
N VAL A 143 6.50 -0.51 -12.94
CA VAL A 143 6.95 -1.08 -11.66
C VAL A 143 6.56 -0.10 -10.56
N ALA A 144 5.59 -0.43 -9.73
CA ALA A 144 5.25 0.37 -8.56
C ALA A 144 5.90 -0.23 -7.30
N ILE A 145 6.52 0.63 -6.51
CA ILE A 145 7.32 0.27 -5.35
C ILE A 145 6.67 0.91 -4.11
N GLY A 146 6.11 0.07 -3.23
CA GLY A 146 5.83 0.45 -1.86
C GLY A 146 7.10 0.38 -1.03
N ALA A 147 7.43 1.48 -0.35
CA ALA A 147 8.54 1.55 0.58
C ALA A 147 8.18 2.40 1.81
N PRO A 148 8.81 2.18 2.97
CA PRO A 148 8.73 3.12 4.09
C PRO A 148 9.43 4.44 3.75
N GLY A 149 9.09 5.50 4.48
CA GLY A 149 9.73 6.82 4.40
C GLY A 149 9.03 7.85 3.51
N LEU A 150 9.75 8.96 3.26
CA LEU A 150 9.21 10.16 2.61
C LEU A 150 9.48 10.15 1.11
N ILE A 151 8.43 10.03 0.30
CA ILE A 151 8.49 10.16 -1.16
C ILE A 151 8.17 11.61 -1.53
N ASP A 152 9.04 12.24 -2.33
CA ASP A 152 8.82 13.60 -2.82
C ASP A 152 7.62 13.68 -3.78
N PRO A 153 6.57 14.48 -3.49
CA PRO A 153 5.37 14.52 -4.35
C PRO A 153 5.56 15.20 -5.70
N ALA A 154 6.70 15.87 -5.94
CA ALA A 154 7.00 16.57 -7.19
C ALA A 154 8.01 15.82 -8.06
N THR A 155 8.98 15.09 -7.47
CA THR A 155 9.96 14.29 -8.24
C THR A 155 9.69 12.79 -8.23
N GLY A 156 8.92 12.27 -7.26
CA GLY A 156 8.74 10.83 -7.05
C GLY A 156 9.94 10.13 -6.40
N GLU A 157 10.97 10.87 -5.97
CA GLU A 157 12.14 10.28 -5.31
C GLU A 157 11.86 9.91 -3.86
N LEU A 158 12.33 8.71 -3.46
CA LEU A 158 12.49 8.37 -2.05
C LEU A 158 13.61 9.22 -1.44
N ARG A 159 13.25 10.07 -0.48
CA ARG A 159 14.16 10.99 0.21
C ARG A 159 15.07 10.24 1.19
N ASP A 160 16.25 10.79 1.40
CA ASP A 160 17.19 10.29 2.41
C ASP A 160 16.63 10.52 3.83
N SER A 161 16.71 9.51 4.69
CA SER A 161 16.16 9.54 6.05
C SER A 161 16.91 8.58 6.97
N GLY A 162 17.32 9.06 8.15
CA GLY A 162 18.31 8.41 9.00
C GLY A 162 17.91 7.04 9.59
N GLY A 163 16.65 6.64 9.47
CA GLY A 163 16.14 5.35 9.92
C GLY A 163 16.09 4.24 8.86
N LEU A 164 16.35 4.55 7.58
CA LEU A 164 16.20 3.56 6.49
C LEU A 164 17.55 2.99 5.99
N PRO A 165 17.66 1.67 5.81
CA PRO A 165 18.84 1.06 5.18
C PRO A 165 19.06 1.61 3.76
N ALA A 166 20.28 2.10 3.50
CA ALA A 166 20.66 2.78 2.25
C ALA A 166 20.47 1.95 0.95
N TRP A 167 20.14 0.65 1.06
CA TRP A 167 19.78 -0.19 -0.07
C TRP A 167 18.40 0.15 -0.65
N HIS A 168 17.46 0.71 0.13
CA HIS A 168 16.12 1.08 -0.35
C HIS A 168 16.19 2.08 -1.51
N ARG A 169 16.85 3.23 -1.29
CA ARG A 169 17.02 4.27 -2.32
C ARG A 169 17.88 3.79 -3.50
N ARG A 170 18.86 2.93 -3.25
CA ARG A 170 19.71 2.35 -4.30
C ARG A 170 19.01 1.27 -5.12
N LEU A 171 18.02 0.57 -4.57
CA LEU A 171 17.16 -0.37 -5.29
C LEU A 171 16.26 0.38 -6.28
N VAL A 172 15.61 1.47 -5.84
CA VAL A 172 14.83 2.34 -6.73
C VAL A 172 15.67 2.82 -7.92
N ALA A 173 16.88 3.32 -7.67
CA ALA A 173 17.80 3.74 -8.72
C ALA A 173 18.20 2.58 -9.66
N ALA A 174 18.64 1.44 -9.10
CA ALA A 174 19.07 0.28 -9.89
C ALA A 174 17.94 -0.32 -10.75
N LEU A 175 16.69 -0.31 -10.27
CA LEU A 175 15.54 -0.73 -11.06
C LEU A 175 15.27 0.25 -12.23
N GLY A 176 15.40 1.56 -12.00
CA GLY A 176 15.27 2.58 -13.06
C GLY A 176 16.42 2.60 -14.07
N GLU A 177 17.62 2.16 -13.68
CA GLU A 177 18.78 2.02 -14.58
C GLU A 177 18.73 0.73 -15.41
N ARG A 178 18.18 -0.37 -14.86
CA ARG A 178 18.24 -1.70 -15.49
C ARG A 178 16.98 -2.13 -16.22
N LEU A 179 15.80 -1.71 -15.76
CA LEU A 179 14.53 -2.12 -16.33
C LEU A 179 14.02 -1.07 -17.34
N PRO A 180 13.67 -1.43 -18.58
CA PRO A 180 13.07 -0.52 -19.55
C PRO A 180 11.57 -0.31 -19.26
N ALA A 181 11.27 0.08 -18.02
CA ALA A 181 9.94 0.13 -17.43
C ALA A 181 9.75 1.44 -16.65
N ARG A 182 8.51 1.93 -16.58
CA ARG A 182 8.18 3.13 -15.79
C ARG A 182 8.20 2.80 -14.30
N ILE A 183 9.21 3.29 -13.57
CA ILE A 183 9.28 3.15 -12.11
C ILE A 183 8.39 4.19 -11.43
N LEU A 184 7.64 3.77 -10.42
CA LEU A 184 6.84 4.60 -9.53
C LEU A 184 7.17 4.21 -8.08
N VAL A 185 7.25 5.18 -7.18
CA VAL A 185 7.49 4.94 -5.75
C VAL A 185 6.42 5.64 -4.94
N GLU A 186 5.96 5.00 -3.87
CA GLU A 186 4.96 5.53 -2.95
C GLU A 186 5.21 5.00 -1.54
N ASN A 187 4.75 5.74 -0.54
CA ASN A 187 4.81 5.30 0.85
C ASN A 187 3.90 4.06 1.07
N GLU A 188 4.37 3.06 1.82
CA GLU A 188 3.63 1.82 2.11
C GLU A 188 2.20 2.06 2.64
N THR A 189 2.03 3.05 3.53
CA THR A 189 0.76 3.39 4.18
C THR A 189 -0.19 4.06 3.20
N ASN A 190 0.34 4.88 2.29
CA ASN A 190 -0.41 5.48 1.18
C ASN A 190 -0.96 4.42 0.22
N LEU A 191 -0.14 3.42 -0.13
CA LEU A 191 -0.58 2.29 -0.97
C LEU A 191 -1.63 1.43 -0.26
N ALA A 192 -1.46 1.16 1.03
CA ALA A 192 -2.45 0.43 1.82
C ALA A 192 -3.82 1.15 1.81
N ALA A 193 -3.86 2.48 1.90
CA ALA A 193 -5.10 3.23 1.76
C ALA A 193 -5.72 3.15 0.35
N LEU A 194 -4.92 3.17 -0.72
CA LEU A 194 -5.44 2.95 -2.08
C LEU A 194 -6.06 1.55 -2.25
N ALA A 195 -5.49 0.53 -1.60
CA ALA A 195 -6.06 -0.82 -1.58
C ALA A 195 -7.36 -0.90 -0.77
N GLU A 196 -7.39 -0.31 0.44
CA GLU A 196 -8.59 -0.30 1.30
C GLU A 196 -9.75 0.51 0.68
N GLN A 197 -9.45 1.60 -0.05
CA GLN A 197 -10.44 2.36 -0.82
C GLN A 197 -10.98 1.58 -2.03
N ARG A 198 -10.17 0.70 -2.64
CA ARG A 198 -10.56 0.01 -3.87
C ARG A 198 -11.30 -1.31 -3.60
N ASP A 199 -10.74 -2.15 -2.75
CA ASP A 199 -11.15 -3.54 -2.55
C ASP A 199 -11.48 -3.87 -1.08
N GLY A 200 -11.23 -2.96 -0.13
CA GLY A 200 -11.26 -3.24 1.31
C GLY A 200 -12.31 -2.47 2.11
N ALA A 201 -11.97 -2.14 3.36
CA ALA A 201 -12.83 -1.58 4.40
C ALA A 201 -13.23 -0.10 4.17
N ALA A 202 -12.74 0.56 3.12
CA ALA A 202 -13.09 1.92 2.74
C ALA A 202 -13.73 2.03 1.34
N ARG A 203 -14.14 0.91 0.73
CA ARG A 203 -14.75 0.85 -0.62
C ARG A 203 -16.06 1.62 -0.83
N ASP A 204 -16.66 2.10 0.25
CA ASP A 204 -17.85 2.95 0.33
C ASP A 204 -17.53 4.39 0.80
N ARG A 205 -16.23 4.75 0.90
CA ARG A 205 -15.75 6.01 1.50
C ARG A 205 -14.79 6.76 0.56
N ASP A 206 -15.26 7.87 0.00
CA ASP A 206 -14.40 8.82 -0.73
C ASP A 206 -13.48 9.63 0.19
N THR A 207 -13.87 9.81 1.46
CA THR A 207 -13.10 10.47 2.50
C THR A 207 -12.96 9.53 3.70
N PHE A 208 -11.73 9.26 4.12
CA PHE A 208 -11.38 8.48 5.30
C PHE A 208 -9.89 8.66 5.65
N VAL A 209 -9.49 8.15 6.82
CA VAL A 209 -8.09 8.01 7.22
C VAL A 209 -7.77 6.55 7.46
N LEU A 210 -6.65 6.05 6.95
CA LEU A 210 -6.08 4.78 7.38
C LEU A 210 -4.99 5.06 8.41
N LEU A 211 -5.08 4.48 9.60
CA LEU A 211 -4.06 4.51 10.64
C LEU A 211 -3.26 3.20 10.56
N TRP A 212 -2.00 3.25 10.15
CA TRP A 212 -1.13 2.09 9.95
C TRP A 212 -0.40 1.72 11.24
N LEU A 213 -0.60 0.46 11.67
CA LEU A 213 -0.07 -0.10 12.91
C LEU A 213 0.76 -1.35 12.57
N GLY A 214 2.07 -1.15 12.40
CA GLY A 214 3.02 -2.22 12.06
C GLY A 214 4.31 -2.05 12.87
N LEU A 215 5.46 -2.24 12.22
CA LEU A 215 6.76 -1.88 12.81
C LEU A 215 6.78 -0.38 13.17
N GLY A 216 6.49 0.46 12.17
CA GLY A 216 6.23 1.90 12.34
C GLY A 216 4.77 2.23 12.64
N THR A 217 4.50 3.53 12.88
CA THR A 217 3.15 4.10 13.01
C THR A 217 2.97 5.26 12.03
N GLY A 218 2.09 5.10 11.06
CA GLY A 218 1.79 6.10 10.04
C GLY A 218 0.29 6.32 9.89
N ALA A 219 -0.09 7.28 9.06
CA ALA A 219 -1.45 7.45 8.61
C ALA A 219 -1.48 7.88 7.14
N ALA A 220 -2.44 7.37 6.37
CA ALA A 220 -2.72 7.84 5.03
C ALA A 220 -4.06 8.56 5.03
N VAL A 221 -4.08 9.72 4.39
CA VAL A 221 -5.23 10.62 4.35
C VAL A 221 -5.83 10.60 2.96
N VAL A 222 -7.11 10.26 2.85
CA VAL A 222 -7.85 10.27 1.59
C VAL A 222 -9.03 11.22 1.74
N LEU A 223 -9.11 12.23 0.87
CA LEU A 223 -10.19 13.24 0.85
C LEU A 223 -10.71 13.34 -0.59
N ASP A 224 -12.03 13.45 -0.78
CA ASP A 224 -12.67 13.61 -2.09
C ASP A 224 -12.23 12.58 -3.15
N GLY A 225 -12.09 11.31 -2.74
CA GLY A 225 -11.63 10.20 -3.57
C GLY A 225 -10.13 10.25 -3.90
N ARG A 226 -9.33 11.05 -3.16
CA ARG A 226 -7.93 11.36 -3.50
C ARG A 226 -7.00 11.30 -2.30
N LEU A 227 -5.99 10.45 -2.42
CA LEU A 227 -4.84 10.39 -1.52
C LEU A 227 -4.14 11.76 -1.39
N ARG A 228 -3.79 12.15 -0.16
CA ARG A 228 -3.16 13.42 0.18
C ARG A 228 -1.71 13.18 0.62
N ARG A 229 -0.75 13.57 -0.23
CA ARG A 229 0.72 13.47 0.05
C ARG A 229 1.29 14.72 0.74
N GLY A 230 0.59 15.85 0.67
CA GLY A 230 1.05 17.12 1.24
C GLY A 230 2.19 17.75 0.44
N ALA A 231 2.91 18.70 1.04
CA ALA A 231 3.97 19.47 0.36
C ALA A 231 5.35 18.78 0.36
N SER A 232 5.56 17.80 1.24
CA SER A 232 6.87 17.16 1.48
C SER A 232 6.86 15.62 1.38
N GLY A 233 5.69 15.02 1.12
CA GLY A 233 5.45 13.58 1.21
C GLY A 233 4.92 13.13 2.57
N GLY A 234 5.31 13.80 3.65
CA GLY A 234 5.02 13.41 5.04
C GLY A 234 3.63 13.80 5.55
N THR A 235 2.58 13.55 4.78
CA THR A 235 1.21 13.64 5.31
C THR A 235 0.90 12.42 6.13
N GLY A 236 0.46 12.61 7.37
CA GLY A 236 0.14 11.51 8.27
C GLY A 236 1.37 10.83 8.88
N GLU A 237 2.49 11.55 9.00
CA GLU A 237 3.64 11.19 9.86
C GLU A 237 3.29 11.25 11.36
N ILE A 238 2.22 10.55 11.75
CA ILE A 238 1.60 10.62 13.07
C ILE A 238 2.50 10.07 14.16
N GLY A 239 3.48 9.20 13.84
CA GLY A 239 4.51 8.76 14.78
C GLY A 239 5.24 9.93 15.46
N PHE A 240 5.43 11.05 14.75
CA PHE A 240 6.07 12.27 15.25
C PHE A 240 5.11 13.21 16.03
N LEU A 241 3.84 12.86 16.21
CA LEU A 241 2.90 13.62 17.05
C LEU A 241 3.40 13.61 18.51
N PRO A 242 3.74 14.77 19.12
CA PRO A 242 4.15 14.79 20.53
C PRO A 242 2.96 14.46 21.43
N VAL A 243 3.11 13.45 22.29
CA VAL A 243 2.05 12.96 23.18
C VAL A 243 2.47 13.07 24.65
N PRO A 244 1.61 13.54 25.57
CA PRO A 244 1.97 13.60 26.98
C PRO A 244 2.21 12.20 27.58
N GLY A 245 3.26 12.05 28.40
CA GLY A 245 3.56 10.83 29.15
C GLY A 245 4.67 9.96 28.57
N THR A 246 5.24 10.31 27.41
CA THR A 246 6.50 9.75 26.91
C THR A 246 7.72 10.34 27.62
N ALA A 247 8.88 9.69 27.48
CA ALA A 247 10.12 10.09 28.16
C ALA A 247 10.87 11.27 27.49
N THR A 248 10.59 11.51 26.21
CA THR A 248 11.23 12.51 25.34
C THR A 248 10.17 13.21 24.48
N VAL A 249 10.59 14.21 23.70
CA VAL A 249 9.82 14.71 22.56
C VAL A 249 10.52 14.28 21.26
N PRO A 250 9.76 14.03 20.17
CA PRO A 250 10.36 13.60 18.91
C PRO A 250 11.22 14.69 18.27
N SER A 251 12.13 14.28 17.39
CA SER A 251 13.12 15.13 16.72
C SER A 251 12.87 15.22 15.21
N ALA A 252 13.74 15.91 14.48
CA ALA A 252 13.67 15.98 13.02
C ALA A 252 14.08 14.68 12.29
N THR A 253 14.64 13.70 13.00
CA THR A 253 15.20 12.45 12.43
C THR A 253 14.75 11.18 13.17
N ASP A 254 13.99 11.32 14.26
CA ASP A 254 13.57 10.24 15.15
C ASP A 254 12.21 10.59 15.76
N CYS A 255 11.29 9.61 15.78
CA CYS A 255 9.94 9.75 16.31
C CYS A 255 9.80 9.27 17.77
N GLU A 256 10.87 8.80 18.42
CA GLU A 256 10.86 8.46 19.85
C GLU A 256 10.48 9.67 20.72
N GLY A 257 9.52 9.45 21.62
CA GLY A 257 8.85 10.50 22.37
C GLY A 257 7.52 10.95 21.76
N GLY A 258 7.26 10.60 20.50
CA GLY A 258 5.98 10.82 19.84
C GLY A 258 4.97 9.68 20.04
N PHE A 259 3.86 9.71 19.32
CA PHE A 259 2.83 8.67 19.30
C PHE A 259 3.39 7.29 18.92
N HIS A 260 4.51 7.23 18.20
CA HIS A 260 5.21 5.97 17.90
C HIS A 260 5.53 5.16 19.17
N SER A 261 6.02 5.81 20.22
CA SER A 261 6.34 5.19 21.52
C SER A 261 5.09 4.70 22.28
N LEU A 262 3.87 4.91 21.76
CA LEU A 262 2.62 4.36 22.28
C LEU A 262 2.06 3.24 21.39
N GLY A 263 2.03 3.45 20.07
CA GLY A 263 1.33 2.60 19.09
C GLY A 263 2.21 1.67 18.24
N GLY A 264 3.53 1.87 18.19
CA GLY A 264 4.44 1.04 17.39
C GLY A 264 4.67 -0.35 17.98
N ALA A 265 5.14 -1.30 17.16
CA ALA A 265 5.28 -2.71 17.53
C ALA A 265 5.97 -2.94 18.90
N ALA A 266 7.07 -2.25 19.17
CA ALA A 266 7.79 -2.36 20.45
C ALA A 266 6.93 -1.91 21.65
N ALA A 267 6.20 -0.81 21.52
CA ALA A 267 5.31 -0.29 22.56
C ALA A 267 4.10 -1.21 22.81
N VAL A 268 3.63 -1.91 21.77
CA VAL A 268 2.57 -2.94 21.84
C VAL A 268 3.07 -4.21 22.54
N VAL A 269 4.26 -4.72 22.19
CA VAL A 269 4.89 -5.88 22.85
C VAL A 269 5.15 -5.61 24.34
N ALA A 270 5.63 -4.41 24.68
CA ALA A 270 5.84 -4.00 26.07
C ALA A 270 4.52 -3.96 26.87
N LEU A 271 3.45 -3.44 26.26
CA LEU A 271 2.11 -3.40 26.88
C LEU A 271 1.51 -4.81 27.06
N ALA A 272 1.65 -5.67 26.06
CA ALA A 272 1.22 -7.07 26.10
C ALA A 272 1.91 -7.82 27.24
N THR A 273 3.24 -7.68 27.34
CA THR A 273 4.06 -8.27 28.41
C THR A 273 3.61 -7.76 29.79
N ALA A 274 3.37 -6.46 29.95
CA ALA A 274 2.89 -5.87 31.20
C ALA A 274 1.47 -6.34 31.62
N HIS A 275 0.69 -6.89 30.67
CA HIS A 275 -0.62 -7.48 30.92
C HIS A 275 -0.59 -9.02 31.03
N GLY A 276 0.59 -9.64 30.91
CA GLY A 276 0.75 -11.10 30.98
C GLY A 276 0.36 -11.85 29.69
N ILE A 277 0.24 -11.13 28.56
CA ILE A 277 -0.04 -11.74 27.25
C ILE A 277 1.28 -12.28 26.67
N ALA A 278 1.28 -13.54 26.27
CA ALA A 278 2.41 -14.22 25.64
C ALA A 278 1.92 -15.09 24.47
N ALA A 279 2.79 -15.29 23.49
CA ALA A 279 2.55 -16.15 22.33
C ALA A 279 3.87 -16.77 21.85
N GLU A 280 3.80 -17.82 21.02
CA GLU A 280 4.95 -18.21 20.19
C GLU A 280 5.05 -17.26 18.99
N ALA A 281 6.27 -16.94 18.55
CA ALA A 281 6.47 -16.03 17.43
C ALA A 281 6.14 -16.73 16.09
N ALA A 282 5.22 -16.15 15.32
CA ALA A 282 4.88 -16.64 13.99
C ALA A 282 5.96 -16.26 12.97
N THR A 283 6.24 -17.16 12.02
CA THR A 283 7.38 -17.02 11.07
C THR A 283 7.24 -15.84 10.10
N ASN A 284 6.00 -15.43 9.78
CA ASN A 284 5.69 -14.43 8.74
C ASN A 284 4.77 -13.30 9.27
N GLU A 285 4.83 -12.99 10.57
CA GLU A 285 4.03 -11.92 11.19
C GLU A 285 4.87 -11.20 12.28
N PRO A 286 4.81 -9.85 12.40
CA PRO A 286 5.43 -9.14 13.50
C PRO A 286 4.84 -9.59 14.85
N TYR A 287 5.69 -9.95 15.82
CA TYR A 287 5.26 -10.52 17.11
C TYR A 287 4.23 -9.66 17.88
N ALA A 288 4.25 -8.33 17.69
CA ALA A 288 3.23 -7.42 18.20
C ALA A 288 1.81 -7.78 17.72
N ALA A 289 1.66 -8.10 16.43
CA ALA A 289 0.41 -8.52 15.84
C ALA A 289 0.00 -9.92 16.34
N THR A 290 0.93 -10.86 16.48
CA THR A 290 0.65 -12.19 17.06
C THR A 290 0.08 -12.10 18.48
N LEU A 291 0.64 -11.24 19.33
CA LEU A 291 0.15 -11.01 20.69
C LEU A 291 -1.27 -10.39 20.70
N VAL A 292 -1.55 -9.46 19.79
CA VAL A 292 -2.87 -8.83 19.64
C VAL A 292 -3.90 -9.83 19.10
N ARG A 293 -3.50 -10.67 18.14
CA ARG A 293 -4.31 -11.76 17.59
C ARG A 293 -4.71 -12.78 18.67
N VAL A 294 -3.76 -13.15 19.54
CA VAL A 294 -4.01 -14.03 20.70
C VAL A 294 -4.96 -13.37 21.70
N ALA A 295 -4.85 -12.07 21.95
CA ALA A 295 -5.77 -11.36 22.84
C ALA A 295 -7.21 -11.27 22.27
N ALA A 296 -7.37 -10.98 20.97
CA ALA A 296 -8.67 -10.99 20.32
C ALA A 296 -9.32 -12.39 20.32
N ALA A 297 -8.51 -13.44 20.10
CA ALA A 297 -8.99 -14.83 20.15
C ALA A 297 -9.37 -15.28 21.58
N GLY A 298 -8.64 -14.85 22.61
CA GLY A 298 -8.95 -15.17 24.02
C GLY A 298 -10.36 -14.70 24.44
N LEU A 299 -10.82 -13.58 23.91
CA LEU A 299 -12.13 -13.01 24.23
C LEU A 299 -13.29 -13.75 23.56
N THR A 300 -13.12 -14.18 22.31
CA THR A 300 -14.15 -14.98 21.62
C THR A 300 -14.29 -16.38 22.25
N ALA A 301 -13.18 -16.98 22.70
CA ALA A 301 -13.19 -18.21 23.48
C ALA A 301 -13.87 -18.02 24.86
N SER A 302 -13.54 -16.95 25.59
CA SER A 302 -14.15 -16.64 26.89
C SER A 302 -15.67 -16.40 26.79
N GLY A 303 -16.12 -15.66 25.77
CA GLY A 303 -17.54 -15.43 25.52
C GLY A 303 -18.35 -16.72 25.32
N ALA A 304 -17.76 -17.72 24.66
CA ALA A 304 -18.39 -19.02 24.39
C ALA A 304 -18.56 -19.93 25.61
N THR A 305 -17.97 -19.61 26.78
CA THR A 305 -17.98 -20.47 27.98
C THR A 305 -19.08 -20.14 29.00
N THR A 306 -20.07 -19.32 28.63
CA THR A 306 -21.15 -18.83 29.52
C THR A 306 -22.28 -19.86 29.78
N SER A 307 -21.91 -20.97 30.41
CA SER A 307 -22.75 -21.86 31.25
C SER A 307 -23.93 -22.64 30.62
N PRO A 308 -23.80 -23.97 30.43
CA PRO A 308 -24.94 -24.88 30.23
C PRO A 308 -25.59 -25.25 31.58
N ASN A 309 -26.23 -24.30 32.26
CA ASN A 309 -26.97 -24.55 33.51
C ASN A 309 -28.19 -23.63 33.66
N GLY A 310 -29.26 -23.95 32.94
CA GLY A 310 -30.63 -23.51 33.26
C GLY A 310 -31.34 -24.59 34.10
N PRO A 311 -32.25 -24.22 35.03
CA PRO A 311 -32.98 -25.20 35.83
C PRO A 311 -33.90 -26.05 34.95
N GLY A 312 -33.89 -27.37 35.18
CA GLY A 312 -34.56 -28.33 34.30
C GLY A 312 -36.09 -28.24 34.30
N LEU A 313 -36.67 -28.17 33.10
CA LEU A 313 -38.07 -28.48 32.84
C LEU A 313 -38.14 -29.76 32.01
N SER A 314 -38.75 -30.82 32.55
CA SER A 314 -38.87 -32.12 31.89
C SER A 314 -39.84 -32.07 30.70
N PRO A 315 -39.55 -32.76 29.58
CA PRO A 315 -40.46 -32.82 28.44
C PRO A 315 -41.68 -33.70 28.78
N GLY A 316 -42.87 -33.08 28.86
CA GLY A 316 -44.14 -33.80 28.88
C GLY A 316 -44.44 -34.41 27.51
N ALA A 317 -44.98 -35.63 27.48
CA ALA A 317 -45.28 -36.33 26.23
C ALA A 317 -46.48 -35.68 25.49
N PRO A 318 -46.43 -35.56 24.15
CA PRO A 318 -47.59 -35.12 23.37
C PRO A 318 -48.63 -36.24 23.29
N ASN A 319 -49.88 -35.91 23.61
CA ASN A 319 -50.99 -36.84 23.47
C ASN A 319 -51.54 -36.87 22.02
N ARG A 320 -52.23 -37.95 21.66
CA ARG A 320 -53.12 -38.00 20.48
C ARG A 320 -54.50 -37.40 20.90
N SER A 321 -55.45 -37.05 20.02
CA SER A 321 -55.75 -37.52 18.66
C SER A 321 -56.57 -36.49 17.83
N GLU A 322 -57.00 -36.89 16.62
CA GLU A 322 -58.19 -36.43 15.85
C GLU A 322 -58.29 -34.90 15.48
N GLU A 323 -58.08 -34.50 14.20
CA GLU A 323 -59.08 -34.35 13.09
C GLU A 323 -59.71 -32.93 13.03
N GLU A 324 -60.20 -32.34 11.92
CA GLU A 324 -60.38 -32.65 10.48
C GLU A 324 -60.42 -31.27 9.72
N ALA A 325 -60.34 -31.06 8.38
CA ALA A 325 -60.05 -31.88 7.20
C ALA A 325 -59.67 -31.00 5.96
N GLY A 326 -59.16 -31.61 4.88
CA GLY A 326 -59.13 -31.06 3.50
C GLY A 326 -58.05 -30.00 3.18
N GLY A 327 -57.46 -29.94 1.98
CA GLY A 327 -57.53 -30.85 0.83
C GLY A 327 -56.85 -30.27 -0.43
N GLY A 328 -56.28 -31.11 -1.30
CA GLY A 328 -55.83 -30.74 -2.66
C GLY A 328 -54.31 -30.54 -2.88
N ALA A 329 -53.63 -31.63 -3.24
CA ALA A 329 -52.38 -31.61 -4.04
C ALA A 329 -52.74 -31.85 -5.54
N PRO A 330 -51.85 -32.08 -6.54
CA PRO A 330 -50.40 -32.43 -6.57
C PRO A 330 -49.54 -31.29 -7.20
N GLY A 331 -48.23 -31.37 -7.47
CA GLY A 331 -47.15 -32.39 -7.40
C GLY A 331 -46.14 -32.12 -8.53
N ALA A 332 -44.98 -32.77 -8.69
CA ALA A 332 -44.20 -33.66 -7.84
C ALA A 332 -42.71 -33.59 -8.28
N ARG A 333 -41.76 -34.01 -7.44
CA ARG A 333 -40.34 -34.23 -7.83
C ARG A 333 -39.86 -35.58 -7.29
N PRO A 334 -39.19 -36.44 -8.08
CA PRO A 334 -38.59 -37.67 -7.58
C PRO A 334 -37.16 -37.45 -7.05
N SER A 335 -36.90 -37.94 -5.83
CA SER A 335 -35.69 -38.75 -5.56
C SER A 335 -35.90 -40.14 -6.20
N VAL A 336 -34.95 -41.04 -6.41
CA VAL A 336 -33.71 -41.42 -5.68
C VAL A 336 -32.58 -41.67 -6.72
N GLU A 337 -31.41 -42.27 -6.51
CA GLU A 337 -30.88 -43.14 -5.44
C GLU A 337 -29.35 -42.97 -5.33
N ALA A 338 -28.73 -43.62 -4.33
CA ALA A 338 -27.28 -43.62 -4.16
C ALA A 338 -26.67 -44.98 -4.52
N ASP A 339 -25.47 -44.96 -5.09
CA ASP A 339 -24.53 -46.10 -5.04
C ASP A 339 -23.09 -45.56 -5.02
N GLY A 340 -22.12 -46.36 -4.56
CA GLY A 340 -20.78 -45.84 -4.31
C GLY A 340 -19.66 -46.87 -4.41
N ARG A 341 -18.49 -46.42 -4.88
CA ARG A 341 -17.17 -47.04 -4.64
C ARG A 341 -16.00 -46.13 -4.99
N SER A 342 -14.92 -46.31 -4.23
CA SER A 342 -13.57 -45.81 -4.45
C SER A 342 -12.97 -46.23 -5.81
N ALA A 343 -12.20 -45.34 -6.46
CA ALA A 343 -10.81 -45.64 -6.87
C ALA A 343 -10.02 -44.44 -7.46
N ALA A 344 -8.77 -44.32 -7.01
CA ALA A 344 -7.52 -43.98 -7.72
C ALA A 344 -7.40 -42.81 -8.74
N VAL A 345 -6.30 -42.05 -8.58
CA VAL A 345 -5.74 -41.09 -9.54
C VAL A 345 -4.90 -41.79 -10.62
N PRO A 346 -4.97 -41.40 -11.91
CA PRO A 346 -4.02 -41.81 -12.94
C PRO A 346 -2.93 -40.74 -13.20
N GLY A 347 -1.66 -41.12 -13.05
CA GLY A 347 -0.50 -40.35 -13.53
C GLY A 347 0.04 -40.89 -14.87
N PRO A 348 0.62 -40.05 -15.76
CA PRO A 348 1.17 -40.50 -17.04
C PRO A 348 2.49 -41.30 -16.87
N PRO A 349 2.84 -42.18 -17.82
CA PRO A 349 3.81 -43.26 -17.57
C PRO A 349 5.27 -42.93 -17.89
N VAL A 350 6.18 -43.50 -17.10
CA VAL A 350 7.62 -43.58 -17.42
C VAL A 350 7.90 -44.86 -18.21
N ARG A 351 8.68 -44.76 -19.31
CA ARG A 351 9.39 -45.90 -19.92
C ARG A 351 10.90 -45.67 -19.77
N GLY A 352 11.58 -46.56 -19.07
CA GLY A 352 13.04 -46.62 -19.02
C GLY A 352 13.60 -47.81 -19.81
N GLY A 353 14.84 -47.69 -20.27
CA GLY A 353 15.58 -48.81 -20.88
C GLY A 353 16.84 -48.37 -21.64
N GLY A 354 17.98 -48.99 -21.34
CA GLY A 354 19.17 -48.95 -22.21
C GLY A 354 20.29 -47.97 -21.82
N ARG A 355 21.20 -48.42 -20.95
CA ARG A 355 22.64 -48.05 -20.98
C ARG A 355 23.40 -49.26 -21.52
N PRO A 356 24.52 -49.08 -22.25
CA PRO A 356 25.81 -49.30 -21.58
C PRO A 356 26.94 -48.33 -22.02
N ALA A 357 28.14 -48.59 -21.48
CA ALA A 357 29.34 -47.75 -21.48
C ALA A 357 30.04 -47.50 -22.84
N GLY A 358 30.91 -46.48 -22.86
CA GLY A 358 31.93 -46.24 -23.89
C GLY A 358 32.76 -44.99 -23.55
N SER A 359 34.10 -45.08 -23.57
CA SER A 359 35.02 -44.01 -23.12
C SER A 359 36.23 -43.83 -24.04
N ALA A 360 36.49 -42.59 -24.51
CA ALA A 360 37.81 -42.05 -24.92
C ALA A 360 37.66 -40.61 -25.44
N GLY A 361 38.74 -39.80 -25.41
CA GLY A 361 38.83 -38.55 -26.22
C GLY A 361 39.30 -37.28 -25.48
N LEU A 362 40.62 -37.06 -25.42
CA LEU A 362 41.29 -35.78 -25.16
C LEU A 362 41.88 -35.25 -26.49
N PRO A 363 42.49 -34.05 -26.57
CA PRO A 363 42.14 -32.74 -25.98
C PRO A 363 42.11 -31.64 -27.09
N VAL A 364 42.12 -30.35 -26.73
CA VAL A 364 42.49 -29.24 -27.64
C VAL A 364 43.40 -28.23 -26.92
N GLU A 365 44.60 -28.02 -27.45
CA GLU A 365 45.53 -26.92 -27.09
C GLU A 365 45.13 -25.63 -27.85
N VAL A 366 45.22 -24.39 -27.36
CA VAL A 366 46.29 -23.66 -26.65
C VAL A 366 47.50 -23.31 -27.55
N GLY A 367 47.45 -22.12 -28.16
CA GLY A 367 48.60 -21.45 -28.80
C GLY A 367 48.19 -20.28 -29.71
N GLY A 368 48.89 -19.13 -29.76
CA GLY A 368 49.97 -18.70 -28.86
C GLY A 368 50.86 -17.54 -29.37
N ARG A 369 50.42 -16.28 -29.24
CA ARG A 369 51.20 -15.02 -29.50
C ARG A 369 51.59 -14.83 -31.00
N SER A 370 52.03 -13.66 -31.51
CA SER A 370 52.60 -12.44 -30.92
C SER A 370 52.60 -11.21 -31.87
N GLY A 371 52.56 -9.99 -31.32
CA GLY A 371 53.34 -8.84 -31.82
C GLY A 371 52.72 -7.89 -32.88
N GLY A 372 53.26 -6.66 -32.95
CA GLY A 372 53.10 -5.72 -34.09
C GLY A 372 52.36 -4.41 -33.79
N ALA A 373 53.08 -3.32 -33.52
CA ALA A 373 52.55 -1.97 -33.30
C ALA A 373 52.41 -1.14 -34.60
N VAL A 374 52.07 0.15 -34.43
CA VAL A 374 52.22 1.34 -35.33
C VAL A 374 50.91 1.97 -35.84
N SER A 375 50.95 3.31 -35.90
CA SER A 375 49.87 4.28 -36.08
C SER A 375 49.20 4.31 -37.46
N PRO A 376 47.97 4.88 -37.57
CA PRO A 376 47.41 5.33 -38.84
C PRO A 376 48.05 6.64 -39.34
N SER A 377 47.99 6.87 -40.64
CA SER A 377 48.40 8.11 -41.32
C SER A 377 47.25 8.75 -42.10
N SER A 378 47.45 10.03 -42.44
CA SER A 378 46.78 10.93 -43.41
C SER A 378 46.14 10.28 -44.66
N THR A 379 45.29 10.96 -45.46
CA THR A 379 45.30 12.40 -45.84
C THR A 379 43.96 12.87 -46.47
N GLU A 380 43.73 14.21 -46.52
CA GLU A 380 42.92 14.98 -47.49
C GLU A 380 41.38 14.74 -47.62
N GLY A 381 40.55 15.75 -47.97
CA GLY A 381 40.83 17.19 -48.14
C GLY A 381 39.70 18.00 -48.82
N GLY A 382 39.63 19.32 -48.56
CA GLY A 382 38.75 20.31 -49.25
C GLY A 382 37.29 20.41 -48.77
N ASP A 383 36.57 21.53 -48.92
CA ASP A 383 36.95 22.91 -49.33
C ASP A 383 35.89 23.95 -48.85
N ARG A 384 36.25 25.25 -48.83
CA ARG A 384 35.48 26.53 -48.74
C ARG A 384 33.95 26.52 -48.43
N SER A 385 33.34 27.48 -47.70
CA SER A 385 33.74 28.67 -46.88
C SER A 385 32.43 29.30 -46.27
N THR A 386 32.26 30.52 -45.73
CA THR A 386 33.05 31.78 -45.62
C THR A 386 32.55 32.67 -44.44
N GLY A 387 33.43 33.48 -43.84
CA GLY A 387 33.12 34.73 -43.09
C GLY A 387 32.73 34.63 -41.60
N ALA A 388 32.88 35.67 -40.77
CA ALA A 388 33.78 36.86 -40.81
C ALA A 388 33.73 37.61 -39.45
N GLY A 389 34.87 38.11 -38.94
CA GLY A 389 35.00 38.79 -37.63
C GLY A 389 35.18 37.80 -36.46
N GLY A 390 36.07 37.98 -35.47
CA GLY A 390 36.80 39.18 -35.01
C GLY A 390 36.03 39.82 -33.85
N THR A 391 36.56 40.06 -32.64
CA THR A 391 37.95 40.16 -32.12
C THR A 391 37.94 39.70 -30.63
N SER A 392 38.74 38.73 -30.16
CA SER A 392 40.20 38.66 -29.92
C SER A 392 40.67 39.20 -28.55
N VAL A 393 41.60 38.48 -27.88
CA VAL A 393 42.66 38.99 -26.95
C VAL A 393 42.17 39.40 -25.53
N THR A 394 42.72 38.93 -24.39
CA THR A 394 43.85 38.00 -24.10
C THR A 394 43.81 37.43 -22.67
N ASP A 395 44.42 36.24 -22.49
CA ASP A 395 45.50 35.87 -21.54
C ASP A 395 45.75 36.63 -20.22
N ALA A 396 46.31 36.02 -19.15
CA ALA A 396 46.55 34.60 -18.78
C ALA A 396 47.14 34.55 -17.34
N SER A 397 47.69 33.37 -16.95
CA SER A 397 48.72 33.16 -15.92
C SER A 397 48.24 33.24 -14.44
N THR A 398 48.27 32.15 -13.66
CA THR A 398 49.44 31.47 -13.02
C THR A 398 50.25 32.38 -12.07
N SER A 399 50.70 31.95 -10.89
CA SER A 399 50.54 30.70 -10.10
C SER A 399 51.08 30.93 -8.66
N VAL A 400 51.29 29.85 -7.89
CA VAL A 400 52.22 29.71 -6.74
C VAL A 400 51.64 29.97 -5.33
N GLU A 401 51.37 28.84 -4.67
CA GLU A 401 51.73 28.43 -3.29
C GLU A 401 51.48 29.32 -2.05
N ALA A 402 51.22 28.63 -0.94
CA ALA A 402 50.89 29.20 0.35
C ALA A 402 52.12 29.40 1.26
N THR A 403 52.04 30.38 2.17
CA THR A 403 52.35 30.23 3.61
C THR A 403 52.06 31.54 4.35
N GLY A 404 51.86 31.46 5.67
CA GLY A 404 51.76 32.63 6.55
C GLY A 404 50.53 32.62 7.46
N SER A 405 50.73 32.90 8.75
CA SER A 405 49.68 32.92 9.76
C SER A 405 49.70 34.22 10.56
N SER A 406 48.50 34.63 10.99
CA SER A 406 48.19 35.54 12.11
C SER A 406 48.31 37.07 11.96
N ALA A 407 47.41 37.73 12.70
CA ALA A 407 47.42 39.12 13.20
C ALA A 407 47.23 40.30 12.22
N GLY A 408 46.10 41.02 12.37
CA GLY A 408 45.93 42.41 11.90
C GLY A 408 44.64 42.69 11.12
N GLY A 409 43.56 43.09 11.81
CA GLY A 409 42.41 43.78 11.18
C GLY A 409 42.41 45.28 11.53
N PRO A 410 41.29 46.03 11.34
CA PRO A 410 40.05 45.65 10.65
C PRO A 410 39.51 46.73 9.67
N SER A 411 38.69 46.35 8.68
CA SER A 411 37.69 47.27 8.10
C SER A 411 36.55 46.57 7.35
N ARG A 412 35.33 47.02 7.65
CA ARG A 412 34.11 47.21 6.83
C ARG A 412 34.06 46.54 5.43
N SER A 413 32.97 45.90 5.01
CA SER A 413 31.60 45.90 5.56
C SER A 413 30.66 44.85 4.96
N ALA A 414 29.79 44.28 5.79
CA ALA A 414 28.49 43.73 5.41
C ALA A 414 27.45 44.16 6.47
N ARG A 415 26.18 44.39 6.07
CA ARG A 415 25.22 45.19 6.84
C ARG A 415 24.05 44.35 7.37
N ALA A 416 24.16 43.85 8.59
CA ALA A 416 23.03 43.22 9.30
C ALA A 416 22.05 44.27 9.84
N VAL A 417 20.75 43.95 9.84
CA VAL A 417 19.70 44.77 10.46
C VAL A 417 19.56 44.37 11.93
N ALA A 418 19.91 45.27 12.84
CA ALA A 418 19.86 44.99 14.28
C ALA A 418 18.46 45.22 14.87
N ALA A 419 17.91 44.19 15.51
CA ALA A 419 16.82 44.37 16.48
C ALA A 419 17.36 45.11 17.72
N ARG A 420 16.58 46.06 18.26
CA ARG A 420 16.93 46.73 19.51
C ARG A 420 16.52 45.89 20.70
N THR A 421 17.49 45.50 21.53
CA THR A 421 17.22 45.21 22.94
C THR A 421 16.85 46.52 23.66
N MET A 422 15.85 46.46 24.52
CA MET A 422 15.65 47.43 25.61
C MET A 422 15.68 46.66 26.92
N ASP A 423 16.46 47.18 27.86
CA ASP A 423 16.56 46.66 29.22
C ASP A 423 15.37 47.19 30.04
N VAL A 424 14.63 46.28 30.68
CA VAL A 424 13.52 46.57 31.58
C VAL A 424 13.55 45.57 32.73
N SER A 425 13.95 46.02 33.92
CA SER A 425 13.96 45.19 35.13
C SER A 425 12.52 44.75 35.51
N PRO A 426 12.33 43.54 36.06
CA PRO A 426 11.01 43.00 36.33
C PRO A 426 10.30 43.74 37.49
N PRO A 427 9.00 44.08 37.36
CA PRO A 427 8.21 44.59 38.48
C PRO A 427 7.89 43.47 39.48
N SER A 428 7.91 43.78 40.77
CA SER A 428 7.56 42.84 41.84
C SER A 428 6.07 42.46 41.77
N ALA A 429 5.77 41.19 41.48
CA ALA A 429 4.42 40.66 41.39
C ALA A 429 3.90 40.27 42.79
N ALA A 430 3.25 41.22 43.48
CA ALA A 430 2.60 40.96 44.75
C ALA A 430 1.50 39.88 44.62
N THR A 431 1.56 38.85 45.48
CA THR A 431 0.67 37.69 45.44
C THR A 431 -0.76 38.07 45.75
N ARG A 432 -1.63 38.10 44.73
CA ARG A 432 -3.09 38.17 44.90
C ARG A 432 -3.69 36.77 44.81
N THR A 433 -4.02 36.20 45.95
CA THR A 433 -4.91 35.04 46.04
C THR A 433 -6.29 35.40 45.46
N PRO A 434 -6.89 34.57 44.60
CA PRO A 434 -8.28 34.75 44.19
C PRO A 434 -9.19 34.47 45.40
N SER A 435 -9.98 35.47 45.80
CA SER A 435 -11.04 35.28 46.78
C SER A 435 -12.16 34.45 46.15
N ALA A 436 -12.53 33.33 46.77
CA ALA A 436 -13.67 32.54 46.35
C ALA A 436 -14.97 33.18 46.88
N ASP A 437 -15.79 33.71 45.97
CA ASP A 437 -17.15 34.17 46.29
C ASP A 437 -18.06 32.94 46.48
N PRO A 438 -18.64 32.72 47.68
CA PRO A 438 -19.42 31.52 47.97
C PRO A 438 -20.86 31.54 47.42
N ALA A 439 -21.27 32.58 46.69
CA ALA A 439 -22.69 32.84 46.40
C ALA A 439 -23.25 32.34 45.04
N ASN A 440 -22.45 31.71 44.16
CA ASN A 440 -22.91 31.33 42.81
C ASN A 440 -22.62 29.86 42.41
N PRO A 441 -23.60 28.95 42.55
CA PRO A 441 -23.45 27.55 42.13
C PRO A 441 -23.71 27.37 40.62
N SER A 442 -22.64 27.28 39.83
CA SER A 442 -22.73 26.90 38.41
C SER A 442 -23.31 25.48 38.25
N PRO A 443 -24.41 25.28 37.51
CA PRO A 443 -25.22 24.06 37.59
C PRO A 443 -24.74 22.88 36.73
N TYR A 444 -23.50 22.91 36.21
CA TYR A 444 -22.99 21.82 35.35
C TYR A 444 -21.53 21.42 35.66
N ARG A 445 -21.36 20.65 36.75
CA ARG A 445 -20.30 19.63 36.81
C ARG A 445 -20.96 18.26 36.58
N PRO A 446 -20.76 17.60 35.43
CA PRO A 446 -21.12 16.19 35.33
C PRO A 446 -20.30 15.42 36.37
N ARG A 447 -21.00 14.73 37.28
CA ARG A 447 -20.37 13.77 38.20
C ARG A 447 -19.68 12.72 37.33
N PRO A 448 -18.37 12.45 37.49
CA PRO A 448 -17.74 11.38 36.74
C PRO A 448 -18.49 10.08 37.04
N ALA A 449 -18.95 9.41 35.99
CA ALA A 449 -19.38 8.02 36.11
C ALA A 449 -18.21 7.25 36.73
N ALA A 450 -18.49 6.40 37.71
CA ALA A 450 -17.46 5.50 38.21
C ALA A 450 -17.01 4.65 37.02
N ALA A 451 -15.72 4.71 36.67
CA ALA A 451 -15.18 3.89 35.60
C ALA A 451 -15.54 2.42 35.89
N PRO A 452 -15.98 1.64 34.88
CA PRO A 452 -16.25 0.22 35.09
C PRO A 452 -14.99 -0.43 35.66
N ALA A 453 -15.17 -1.36 36.60
CA ALA A 453 -14.05 -2.10 37.16
C ALA A 453 -13.26 -2.74 36.00
N PRO A 454 -11.91 -2.63 35.97
CA PRO A 454 -11.12 -3.14 34.87
C PRO A 454 -11.43 -4.64 34.70
N PRO A 455 -11.67 -5.12 33.46
CA PRO A 455 -12.14 -6.48 33.25
C PRO A 455 -11.18 -7.50 33.88
N ALA A 456 -11.72 -8.56 34.46
CA ALA A 456 -10.91 -9.58 35.13
C ALA A 456 -9.97 -10.33 34.16
N ASP A 457 -10.36 -10.37 32.88
CA ASP A 457 -9.60 -10.98 31.79
C ASP A 457 -8.38 -10.11 31.38
N PRO A 458 -7.14 -10.64 31.41
CA PRO A 458 -5.96 -9.91 30.96
C PRO A 458 -6.00 -9.53 29.47
N HIS A 459 -6.61 -10.36 28.61
CA HIS A 459 -6.77 -10.10 27.18
C HIS A 459 -7.66 -8.87 26.94
N ALA A 460 -8.77 -8.76 27.67
CA ALA A 460 -9.66 -7.60 27.62
C ALA A 460 -8.90 -6.34 28.06
N ARG A 461 -8.27 -6.38 29.23
CA ARG A 461 -7.48 -5.25 29.76
C ARG A 461 -6.38 -4.81 28.80
N PHE A 462 -5.73 -5.73 28.10
CA PHE A 462 -4.69 -5.43 27.14
C PHE A 462 -5.25 -4.70 25.90
N LEU A 463 -6.30 -5.22 25.28
CA LEU A 463 -6.93 -4.56 24.13
C LEU A 463 -7.56 -3.23 24.50
N ASP A 464 -8.07 -3.09 25.72
CA ASP A 464 -8.56 -1.81 26.25
C ASP A 464 -7.42 -0.78 26.40
N ALA A 465 -6.32 -1.14 27.06
CA ALA A 465 -5.16 -0.25 27.20
C ALA A 465 -4.48 0.08 25.85
N LEU A 466 -4.52 -0.85 24.88
CA LEU A 466 -4.07 -0.60 23.52
C LEU A 466 -5.00 0.40 22.82
N ALA A 467 -6.31 0.21 22.91
CA ALA A 467 -7.30 1.13 22.34
C ALA A 467 -7.24 2.53 22.97
N ASP A 468 -6.98 2.64 24.27
CA ASP A 468 -6.74 3.93 24.95
C ASP A 468 -5.58 4.68 24.29
N ARG A 469 -4.46 4.00 24.04
CA ARG A 469 -3.31 4.59 23.32
C ARG A 469 -3.66 4.98 21.88
N LEU A 470 -4.22 4.05 21.10
CA LEU A 470 -4.52 4.27 19.68
C LEU A 470 -5.53 5.41 19.46
N THR A 471 -6.46 5.61 20.41
CA THR A 471 -7.43 6.71 20.35
C THR A 471 -6.77 8.08 20.38
N ILE A 472 -5.61 8.25 21.03
CA ILE A 472 -4.87 9.53 21.05
C ILE A 472 -4.49 9.95 19.62
N GLY A 473 -3.96 9.01 18.82
CA GLY A 473 -3.65 9.23 17.41
C GLY A 473 -4.92 9.49 16.60
N ALA A 474 -5.90 8.58 16.66
CA ALA A 474 -7.15 8.71 15.91
C ALA A 474 -7.87 10.04 16.19
N ALA A 475 -8.01 10.44 17.45
CA ALA A 475 -8.65 11.69 17.85
C ALA A 475 -7.91 12.93 17.33
N SER A 476 -6.57 12.91 17.27
CA SER A 476 -5.79 14.03 16.72
C SER A 476 -6.09 14.29 15.24
N VAL A 477 -6.28 13.22 14.44
CA VAL A 477 -6.60 13.36 13.01
C VAL A 477 -8.07 13.70 12.81
N VAL A 478 -8.96 13.09 13.59
CA VAL A 478 -10.41 13.38 13.55
C VAL A 478 -10.71 14.84 13.89
N ALA A 479 -10.04 15.41 14.90
CA ALA A 479 -10.22 16.80 15.29
C ALA A 479 -9.72 17.83 14.25
N VAL A 480 -8.95 17.40 13.24
CA VAL A 480 -8.36 18.27 12.20
C VAL A 480 -8.99 18.03 10.82
N LEU A 481 -9.39 16.80 10.49
CA LEU A 481 -9.87 16.42 9.16
C LEU A 481 -11.35 16.07 9.08
N ASP A 482 -12.03 15.79 10.20
CA ASP A 482 -13.39 15.23 10.27
C ASP A 482 -13.66 14.13 9.21
N PRO A 483 -12.89 13.03 9.21
CA PRO A 483 -12.86 12.10 8.09
C PRO A 483 -14.09 11.18 7.99
N GLY A 484 -14.98 11.18 8.99
CA GLY A 484 -16.14 10.30 9.10
C GLY A 484 -15.85 8.80 9.25
N CYS A 485 -14.67 8.33 8.84
CA CYS A 485 -14.20 6.95 8.92
C CYS A 485 -12.69 6.89 9.21
N VAL A 486 -12.29 6.03 10.14
CA VAL A 486 -10.88 5.64 10.39
C VAL A 486 -10.74 4.12 10.23
N VAL A 487 -9.83 3.69 9.37
CA VAL A 487 -9.48 2.27 9.18
C VAL A 487 -8.21 1.95 9.96
N LEU A 488 -8.25 0.95 10.84
CA LEU A 488 -7.08 0.41 11.53
C LEU A 488 -6.35 -0.58 10.61
N GLY A 489 -5.27 -0.12 9.99
CA GLY A 489 -4.42 -0.87 9.06
C GLY A 489 -3.12 -1.38 9.69
N GLY A 490 -2.26 -1.97 8.87
CA GLY A 490 -1.06 -2.67 9.31
C GLY A 490 -1.37 -4.01 9.97
N GLU A 491 -0.33 -4.78 10.29
CA GLU A 491 -0.47 -6.13 10.85
C GLU A 491 -1.15 -6.10 12.24
N VAL A 492 -0.87 -5.10 13.08
CA VAL A 492 -1.51 -4.94 14.40
C VAL A 492 -2.99 -4.54 14.25
N GLY A 493 -3.33 -3.70 13.28
CA GLY A 493 -4.72 -3.32 12.99
C GLY A 493 -5.55 -4.52 12.53
N GLN A 494 -5.03 -5.31 11.59
CA GLN A 494 -5.68 -6.53 11.10
C GLN A 494 -5.78 -7.59 12.21
N ALA A 495 -4.73 -7.76 13.04
CA ALA A 495 -4.73 -8.72 14.14
C ALA A 495 -5.72 -8.39 15.26
N GLY A 496 -5.93 -7.09 15.54
CA GLY A 496 -6.93 -6.64 16.51
C GLY A 496 -8.37 -6.76 16.00
N GLY A 497 -8.56 -6.66 14.69
CA GLY A 497 -9.84 -6.86 14.04
C GLY A 497 -10.95 -5.97 14.58
N GLU A 498 -12.19 -6.44 14.45
CA GLU A 498 -13.39 -5.73 14.92
C GLU A 498 -13.35 -5.46 16.44
N GLU A 499 -12.77 -6.39 17.21
CA GLU A 499 -12.66 -6.32 18.68
C GLU A 499 -11.80 -5.12 19.13
N LEU A 500 -10.77 -4.75 18.35
CA LEU A 500 -9.98 -3.54 18.57
C LEU A 500 -10.65 -2.29 17.96
N ALA A 501 -11.24 -2.41 16.76
CA ALA A 501 -11.92 -1.29 16.08
C ALA A 501 -13.08 -0.73 16.91
N VAL A 502 -13.95 -1.60 17.45
CA VAL A 502 -15.05 -1.22 18.35
C VAL A 502 -14.54 -0.50 19.60
N ARG A 503 -13.45 -0.98 20.22
CA ARG A 503 -12.87 -0.35 21.42
C ARG A 503 -12.31 1.05 21.16
N VAL A 504 -11.67 1.26 20.01
CA VAL A 504 -11.18 2.59 19.60
C VAL A 504 -12.36 3.50 19.24
N GLY A 505 -13.36 3.00 18.51
CA GLY A 505 -14.56 3.77 18.17
C GLY A 505 -15.36 4.24 19.39
N GLN A 506 -15.54 3.39 20.40
CA GLN A 506 -16.20 3.75 21.67
C GLN A 506 -15.47 4.88 22.41
N ARG A 507 -14.14 4.83 22.46
CA ARG A 507 -13.30 5.85 23.11
C ARG A 507 -13.29 7.16 22.33
N LEU A 508 -13.17 7.07 21.01
CA LEU A 508 -13.23 8.21 20.10
C LEU A 508 -14.57 8.95 20.21
N ALA A 509 -15.69 8.24 20.27
CA ALA A 509 -17.03 8.80 20.48
C ALA A 509 -17.24 9.42 21.88
N ALA A 510 -16.42 9.05 22.87
CA ALA A 510 -16.40 9.69 24.20
C ALA A 510 -15.48 10.92 24.25
N MET A 511 -14.51 11.04 23.33
CA MET A 511 -13.54 12.13 23.26
C MET A 511 -13.88 13.21 22.22
N SER A 512 -14.70 12.89 21.21
CA SER A 512 -15.03 13.77 20.08
C SER A 512 -16.55 13.85 19.87
N PRO A 513 -17.11 15.05 19.59
CA PRO A 513 -18.50 15.19 19.15
C PRO A 513 -18.69 14.82 17.66
N LEU A 514 -17.61 14.57 16.92
CA LEU A 514 -17.64 14.28 15.48
C LEU A 514 -17.94 12.79 15.25
N PRO A 515 -19.02 12.42 14.52
CA PRO A 515 -19.42 11.03 14.31
C PRO A 515 -18.44 10.31 13.36
N THR A 516 -17.46 9.62 13.93
CA THR A 516 -16.45 8.86 13.19
C THR A 516 -16.65 7.36 13.39
N GLU A 517 -16.85 6.64 12.29
CA GLU A 517 -16.83 5.17 12.26
C GLU A 517 -15.38 4.67 12.36
N VAL A 518 -15.12 3.60 13.10
CA VAL A 518 -13.79 2.94 13.16
C VAL A 518 -13.94 1.51 12.66
N ARG A 519 -13.13 1.13 11.67
CA ARG A 519 -13.19 -0.17 10.99
C ARG A 519 -11.84 -0.89 11.04
N ALA A 520 -11.84 -2.21 11.02
CA ALA A 520 -10.61 -3.00 10.86
C ALA A 520 -10.24 -3.17 9.38
N SER A 521 -8.94 -3.13 9.06
CA SER A 521 -8.42 -3.57 7.75
C SER A 521 -8.65 -5.08 7.58
N GLY A 522 -9.21 -5.46 6.43
CA GLY A 522 -9.26 -6.86 6.01
C GLY A 522 -7.98 -7.30 5.29
N LEU A 523 -7.27 -6.37 4.65
CA LEU A 523 -6.18 -6.68 3.71
C LEU A 523 -4.82 -6.91 4.41
N GLY A 524 -4.57 -6.26 5.56
CA GLY A 524 -3.33 -6.41 6.32
C GLY A 524 -2.06 -6.11 5.50
N GLY A 525 -0.99 -6.88 5.72
CA GLY A 525 0.29 -6.69 5.03
C GLY A 525 0.21 -6.81 3.49
N ALA A 526 -0.80 -7.50 2.95
CA ALA A 526 -1.00 -7.59 1.50
C ALA A 526 -1.53 -6.28 0.86
N ALA A 527 -1.99 -5.32 1.68
CA ALA A 527 -2.49 -4.03 1.20
C ALA A 527 -1.44 -3.22 0.43
N VAL A 528 -0.17 -3.30 0.82
CA VAL A 528 0.94 -2.57 0.16
C VAL A 528 1.12 -3.06 -1.28
N LEU A 529 1.30 -4.37 -1.47
CA LEU A 529 1.38 -5.01 -2.80
C LEU A 529 0.13 -4.72 -3.64
N ARG A 530 -1.05 -4.77 -3.02
CA ARG A 530 -2.31 -4.51 -3.75
C ARG A 530 -2.39 -3.05 -4.21
N GLY A 531 -2.02 -2.10 -3.35
CA GLY A 531 -1.95 -0.68 -3.69
C GLY A 531 -0.92 -0.38 -4.77
N ALA A 532 0.27 -0.98 -4.68
CA ALA A 532 1.29 -0.89 -5.73
C ALA A 532 0.75 -1.40 -7.08
N LEU A 533 0.09 -2.56 -7.12
CA LEU A 533 -0.50 -3.09 -8.35
C LEU A 533 -1.61 -2.17 -8.90
N LEU A 534 -2.44 -1.57 -8.04
CA LEU A 534 -3.44 -0.60 -8.45
C LEU A 534 -2.81 0.66 -9.07
N MET A 535 -1.74 1.18 -8.47
CA MET A 535 -0.97 2.32 -8.99
C MET A 535 -0.27 2.01 -10.32
N ALA A 536 0.41 0.86 -10.43
CA ALA A 536 1.05 0.42 -11.67
C ALA A 536 0.02 0.27 -12.80
N ARG A 537 -1.15 -0.31 -12.50
CA ARG A 537 -2.24 -0.47 -13.46
C ARG A 537 -2.85 0.86 -13.87
N GLU A 538 -3.13 1.77 -12.95
CA GLU A 538 -3.68 3.09 -13.28
C GLU A 538 -2.72 3.88 -14.19
N ALA A 539 -1.42 3.89 -13.87
CA ALA A 539 -0.41 4.55 -14.69
C ALA A 539 -0.24 3.94 -16.09
N ALA A 540 -0.27 2.60 -16.21
CA ALA A 540 -0.24 1.92 -17.51
C ALA A 540 -1.51 2.16 -18.32
N GLN A 541 -2.68 2.20 -17.68
CA GLN A 541 -3.96 2.50 -18.35
C GLN A 541 -4.08 3.96 -18.77
N ASP A 542 -3.53 4.91 -18.00
CA ASP A 542 -3.44 6.32 -18.40
C ASP A 542 -2.58 6.54 -19.64
N GLU A 543 -1.56 5.69 -19.84
CA GLU A 543 -0.63 5.74 -20.97
C GLU A 543 -1.20 5.00 -22.19
N LEU A 544 -1.62 3.75 -22.04
CA LEU A 544 -2.13 2.89 -23.12
C LEU A 544 -3.53 3.29 -23.60
N PHE A 545 -4.37 3.87 -22.73
CA PHE A 545 -5.71 4.34 -23.08
C PHE A 545 -5.74 5.88 -23.26
N ALA A 546 -4.59 6.52 -23.42
CA ALA A 546 -4.51 7.88 -23.92
C ALA A 546 -5.01 7.92 -25.38
N PRO A 547 -5.67 9.01 -25.83
CA PRO A 547 -5.85 9.23 -27.26
C PRO A 547 -4.46 9.34 -27.92
N PRO A 548 -4.22 8.71 -29.08
CA PRO A 548 -2.90 8.71 -29.71
C PRO A 548 -2.43 10.14 -30.00
N ALA A 549 -1.14 10.36 -29.80
CA ALA A 549 -0.47 11.62 -30.18
C ALA A 549 -0.69 11.90 -31.67
N ARG A 550 -0.91 13.18 -32.00
CA ARG A 550 -1.23 13.65 -33.36
C ARG A 550 0.02 13.91 -34.20
#